data_AF-A0A1J9PZV6-F1
#
_entry.id   AF-A0A1J9PZV6-F1
#
_cell.length_a   1.000
_cell.length_b   1.000
_cell.length_c   1.000
_cell.angle_alpha   90.00
_cell.angle_beta   90.00
_cell.angle_gamma   90.00
#
_symmetry.space_group_name_H-M   'P 1'
#
loop_
_entity.id
_entity.type
_entity.pdbx_description
1 polymer ?
#
loop_
_entity_poly.entity_id
_entity_poly.type
_entity_poly.pdbx_seq_one_letter_code
_entity_poly.pdbx_strand_id
1 'polypeptide(L)'
;EEHIRRDIHKILDRSLQSNLDTALDELRKLCNDERVQLITYNHYYTDNIQKARHDRANTVLEHALQSVSDDWGKIHVSNTPHDLAKLLGSLQNHVVVNMEQQACEEAKAGLAAYYKVDMKTFVDNVCRQVIERHIVRNLRHLFTPTDVLAFSDEEVELIASEPNSRQDRRKELKILEKHLEESLFELRS
;
A
#
# COMPACT_ATOMS: atom_id res chain seq x y z
N GLU A 1 11.58 31.12 -21.36
CA GLU A 1 11.12 30.66 -20.04
C GLU A 1 9.86 29.79 -20.08
N GLU A 2 8.70 30.32 -20.49
CA GLU A 2 7.44 29.53 -20.51
C GLU A 2 7.49 28.27 -21.41
N HIS A 3 8.14 28.37 -22.56
CA HIS A 3 8.35 27.24 -23.49
C HIS A 3 9.23 26.15 -22.87
N ILE A 4 10.40 26.53 -22.36
CA ILE A 4 11.35 25.64 -21.67
C ILE A 4 10.66 24.88 -20.53
N ARG A 5 9.89 25.59 -19.70
CA ARG A 5 9.16 24.96 -18.59
C ARG A 5 8.17 23.91 -19.09
N ARG A 6 7.43 24.19 -20.17
CA ARG A 6 6.48 23.24 -20.76
C ARG A 6 7.18 21.98 -21.26
N ASP A 7 8.34 22.10 -21.88
CA ASP A 7 9.03 20.93 -22.43
C ASP A 7 9.73 20.09 -21.36
N ILE A 8 10.28 20.73 -20.32
CA ILE A 8 10.73 20.01 -19.11
C ILE A 8 9.55 19.27 -18.47
N HIS A 9 8.37 19.90 -18.35
CA HIS A 9 7.18 19.22 -17.84
C HIS A 9 6.81 17.98 -18.67
N LYS A 10 6.86 18.04 -20.00
CA LYS A 10 6.59 16.87 -20.85
C LYS A 10 7.56 15.72 -20.63
N ILE A 11 8.83 16.01 -20.32
CA ILE A 11 9.84 15.00 -20.02
C ILE A 11 9.53 14.37 -18.66
N LEU A 12 9.23 15.19 -17.65
CA LEU A 12 8.85 14.72 -16.32
C LEU A 12 7.59 13.85 -16.35
N ASP A 13 6.57 14.26 -17.12
CA ASP A 13 5.32 13.53 -17.25
C ASP A 13 5.54 12.13 -17.86
N ARG A 14 6.42 12.01 -18.86
CA ARG A 14 6.79 10.71 -19.44
C ARG A 14 7.43 9.79 -18.39
N SER A 15 8.38 10.31 -17.60
CA SER A 15 9.03 9.54 -16.55
C SER A 15 8.06 9.16 -15.42
N LEU A 16 7.17 10.07 -15.03
CA LEU A 16 6.11 9.80 -14.06
C LEU A 16 5.15 8.72 -14.54
N GLN A 17 4.75 8.75 -15.81
CA GLN A 17 3.89 7.73 -16.40
C GLN A 17 4.57 6.36 -16.41
N SER A 18 5.85 6.29 -16.79
CA SER A 18 6.63 5.04 -16.74
C SER A 18 6.72 4.45 -15.32
N ASN A 19 6.94 5.31 -14.32
CA ASN A 19 6.92 4.92 -12.91
C ASN A 19 5.56 4.36 -12.49
N LEU A 20 4.47 5.00 -12.91
CA LEU A 20 3.11 4.55 -12.64
C LEU A 20 2.82 3.20 -13.30
N ASP A 21 3.20 3.01 -14.56
CA ASP A 21 2.99 1.75 -15.29
C ASP A 21 3.71 0.59 -14.59
N THR A 22 4.96 0.81 -14.16
CA THR A 22 5.72 -0.19 -13.41
C THR A 22 5.09 -0.48 -12.04
N ALA A 23 4.58 0.55 -11.36
CA ALA A 23 3.86 0.37 -10.09
C ALA A 23 2.59 -0.46 -10.26
N LEU A 24 1.82 -0.21 -11.32
CA LEU A 24 0.61 -0.98 -11.64
C LEU A 24 0.93 -2.44 -11.97
N ASP A 25 2.03 -2.70 -12.67
CA ASP A 25 2.48 -4.07 -12.94
C ASP A 25 2.91 -4.80 -11.67
N GLU A 26 3.61 -4.13 -10.75
CA GLU A 26 3.94 -4.72 -9.44
C GLU A 26 2.68 -5.01 -8.61
N LEU A 27 1.70 -4.09 -8.62
CA LEU A 27 0.42 -4.30 -7.95
C LEU A 27 -0.33 -5.50 -8.53
N ARG A 28 -0.30 -5.71 -9.85
CA ARG A 28 -0.91 -6.89 -10.49
C ARG A 28 -0.26 -8.18 -10.03
N LYS A 29 1.07 -8.21 -9.84
CA LYS A 29 1.77 -9.38 -9.29
C LYS A 29 1.30 -9.68 -7.88
N LEU A 30 1.28 -8.67 -7.01
CA LEU A 30 0.77 -8.83 -5.64
C LEU A 30 -0.66 -9.37 -5.63
N CYS A 31 -1.56 -8.81 -6.44
CA CYS A 31 -2.94 -9.30 -6.55
C CYS A 31 -3.04 -10.75 -7.07
N ASN A 32 -2.09 -11.20 -7.89
CA ASN A 32 -2.05 -12.58 -8.36
C ASN A 32 -1.52 -13.52 -7.28
N ASP A 33 -0.57 -13.09 -6.47
CA ASP A 33 -0.06 -13.87 -5.34
C ASP A 33 -1.18 -14.18 -4.33
N GLU A 34 -2.06 -13.20 -4.05
CA GLU A 34 -3.24 -13.36 -3.18
C GLU A 34 -4.32 -14.32 -3.73
N ARG A 35 -4.24 -14.71 -5.01
CA ARG A 35 -5.18 -15.67 -5.64
C ARG A 35 -4.72 -17.12 -5.52
N VAL A 36 -3.47 -17.34 -5.11
CA VAL A 36 -2.89 -18.67 -4.93
C VAL A 36 -3.36 -19.25 -3.58
N GLN A 37 -3.00 -20.50 -3.31
CA GLN A 37 -3.35 -21.20 -2.08
C GLN A 37 -2.91 -20.44 -0.81
N LEU A 38 -3.83 -20.37 0.16
CA LEU A 38 -3.65 -19.68 1.43
C LEU A 38 -2.54 -20.34 2.27
N ILE A 39 -1.37 -19.72 2.35
CA ILE A 39 -0.24 -20.18 3.15
C ILE A 39 0.37 -18.97 3.86
N THR A 40 0.51 -19.05 5.19
CA THR A 40 1.19 -18.01 5.96
C THR A 40 2.29 -18.61 6.82
N TYR A 41 3.47 -17.99 6.76
CA TYR A 41 4.61 -18.33 7.60
C TYR A 41 4.70 -17.43 8.83
N ASN A 42 3.72 -16.55 9.03
CA ASN A 42 3.72 -15.59 10.10
C ASN A 42 3.18 -16.20 11.40
N HIS A 43 3.98 -16.16 12.47
CA HIS A 43 3.60 -16.66 13.80
C HIS A 43 2.36 -15.96 14.39
N TYR A 44 1.99 -14.75 13.95
CA TYR A 44 0.74 -14.12 14.38
C TYR A 44 -0.49 -14.96 14.03
N TYR A 45 -0.42 -15.82 13.01
CA TYR A 45 -1.49 -16.78 12.73
C TYR A 45 -1.72 -17.73 13.89
N THR A 46 -0.66 -18.32 14.45
CA THR A 46 -0.78 -19.25 15.58
C THR A 46 -1.30 -18.54 16.82
N ASP A 47 -0.90 -17.30 17.07
CA ASP A 47 -1.40 -16.51 18.19
C ASP A 47 -2.88 -16.17 18.02
N ASN A 48 -3.28 -15.77 16.80
CA ASN A 48 -4.68 -15.44 16.49
C ASN A 48 -5.59 -16.67 16.63
N ILE A 49 -5.16 -17.85 16.18
CA ILE A 49 -5.99 -19.07 16.28
C ILE A 49 -6.07 -19.58 17.72
N GLN A 50 -4.97 -19.52 18.49
CA GLN A 50 -4.98 -19.85 19.91
C GLN A 50 -5.92 -18.93 20.68
N LYS A 51 -5.86 -17.62 20.41
CA LYS A 51 -6.78 -16.65 20.99
C LYS A 51 -8.23 -16.97 20.64
N ALA A 52 -8.54 -17.22 19.37
CA ALA A 52 -9.90 -17.56 18.95
C ALA A 52 -10.42 -18.84 19.62
N ARG A 53 -9.58 -19.87 19.76
CA ARG A 53 -9.91 -21.11 20.48
C ARG A 53 -10.17 -20.86 21.97
N HIS A 54 -9.34 -20.02 22.61
CA HIS A 54 -9.49 -19.68 24.02
C HIS A 54 -10.77 -18.87 24.28
N ASP A 55 -11.00 -17.82 23.49
CA ASP A 55 -12.20 -16.98 23.57
C ASP A 55 -13.46 -17.85 23.44
N ARG A 56 -13.47 -18.77 22.48
CA ARG A 56 -14.57 -19.74 22.30
C ARG A 56 -14.74 -20.67 23.50
N ALA A 57 -13.66 -21.26 23.99
CA ALA A 57 -13.73 -22.17 25.14
C ALA A 57 -14.32 -21.46 26.37
N ASN A 58 -13.97 -20.19 26.57
CA ASN A 58 -14.54 -19.36 27.62
C ASN A 58 -16.04 -19.10 27.38
N THR A 59 -16.46 -18.76 26.16
CA THR A 59 -17.90 -18.58 25.84
C THR A 59 -18.71 -19.85 26.07
N VAL A 60 -18.19 -21.02 25.67
CA VAL A 60 -18.85 -22.31 25.92
C VAL A 60 -18.96 -22.58 27.42
N LEU A 61 -17.89 -22.31 28.18
CA LEU A 61 -17.88 -22.48 29.62
C LEU A 61 -18.86 -21.51 30.31
N GLU A 62 -18.91 -20.26 29.90
CA GLU A 62 -19.85 -19.26 30.41
C GLU A 62 -21.31 -19.69 30.17
N HIS A 63 -21.63 -20.14 28.96
CA HIS A 63 -22.96 -20.63 28.63
C HIS A 63 -23.32 -21.88 29.45
N ALA A 64 -22.38 -22.82 29.60
CA ALA A 64 -22.59 -24.01 30.41
C ALA A 64 -22.80 -23.66 31.89
N LEU A 65 -22.04 -22.71 32.44
CA LEU A 65 -22.22 -22.21 33.81
C LEU A 65 -23.57 -21.51 34.00
N GLN A 66 -24.03 -20.74 33.01
CA GLN A 66 -25.36 -20.14 33.02
C GLN A 66 -26.45 -21.20 33.04
N SER A 67 -26.38 -22.21 32.16
CA SER A 67 -27.35 -23.32 32.13
C SER A 67 -27.41 -24.08 33.46
N VAL A 68 -26.25 -24.34 34.09
CA VAL A 68 -26.21 -24.96 35.42
C VAL A 68 -26.84 -24.06 36.49
N SER A 69 -26.66 -22.74 36.37
CA SER A 69 -27.28 -21.79 37.30
C SER A 69 -28.79 -21.72 37.15
N ASP A 70 -29.31 -21.90 35.93
CA ASP A 70 -30.76 -21.94 35.68
C ASP A 70 -31.36 -23.23 36.28
N ASP A 71 -30.66 -24.36 36.17
CA ASP A 71 -31.10 -25.64 36.70
C ASP A 71 -31.04 -25.72 38.24
N TRP A 72 -30.02 -25.12 38.86
CA TRP A 72 -29.75 -25.25 40.30
C TRP A 72 -30.15 -24.02 41.12
N GLY A 73 -30.51 -22.91 40.48
CA GLY A 73 -30.58 -21.60 41.12
C GLY A 73 -29.19 -21.08 41.51
N LYS A 74 -29.07 -20.32 42.60
CA LYS A 74 -27.81 -19.70 43.01
C LYS A 74 -26.73 -20.76 43.26
N ILE A 75 -25.75 -20.89 42.36
CA ILE A 75 -24.70 -21.89 42.46
C ILE A 75 -23.82 -21.59 43.68
N HIS A 76 -23.89 -22.46 44.69
CA HIS A 76 -22.93 -22.51 45.80
C HIS A 76 -22.01 -23.72 45.60
N VAL A 77 -20.78 -23.46 45.15
CA VAL A 77 -19.75 -24.50 45.07
C VAL A 77 -18.91 -24.42 46.34
N SER A 78 -19.09 -25.37 47.25
CA SER A 78 -18.16 -25.54 48.38
C SER A 78 -16.87 -26.19 47.86
N ASN A 79 -15.75 -25.99 48.54
CA ASN A 79 -14.48 -26.65 48.17
C ASN A 79 -14.44 -28.13 48.60
N THR A 80 -15.55 -28.86 48.42
CA THR A 80 -15.64 -30.30 48.69
C THR A 80 -15.43 -31.07 47.39
N PRO A 81 -14.75 -32.23 47.42
CA PRO A 81 -14.57 -33.06 46.23
C PRO A 81 -15.89 -33.48 45.56
N HIS A 82 -16.96 -33.59 46.34
CA HIS A 82 -18.29 -33.96 45.86
C HIS A 82 -18.95 -32.84 45.05
N ASP A 83 -18.91 -31.60 45.55
CA ASP A 83 -19.49 -30.45 44.85
C ASP A 83 -18.74 -30.15 43.53
N LEU A 84 -17.41 -30.32 43.54
CA LEU A 84 -16.58 -30.18 42.34
C LEU A 84 -16.90 -31.26 41.29
N ALA A 85 -17.04 -32.52 41.72
CA ALA A 85 -17.40 -33.61 40.81
C ALA A 85 -18.81 -33.44 40.23
N LYS A 86 -19.75 -32.95 41.05
CA LYS A 86 -21.12 -32.65 40.62
C LYS A 86 -21.16 -31.52 39.58
N LEU A 87 -20.40 -30.44 39.82
CA LEU A 87 -20.27 -29.34 38.86
C LEU A 87 -19.65 -29.79 37.54
N LEU A 88 -18.55 -30.57 37.59
CA LEU A 88 -17.90 -31.11 36.39
C LEU A 88 -18.82 -32.02 35.58
N GLY A 89 -19.59 -32.89 36.24
CA GLY A 89 -20.57 -33.76 35.58
C GLY A 89 -21.68 -32.97 34.90
N SER A 90 -22.20 -31.93 35.56
CA SER A 90 -23.19 -31.03 34.94
C SER A 90 -22.62 -30.25 33.76
N LEU A 91 -21.42 -29.68 33.88
CA LEU A 91 -20.76 -29.00 32.78
C LEU A 91 -20.55 -29.93 31.58
N GLN A 92 -20.11 -31.18 31.78
CA GLN A 92 -19.93 -32.15 30.69
C GLN A 92 -21.22 -32.42 29.91
N ASN A 93 -22.36 -32.46 30.58
CA ASN A 93 -23.66 -32.67 29.92
C ASN A 93 -24.08 -31.49 29.04
N HIS A 94 -23.67 -30.27 29.39
CA HIS A 94 -23.95 -29.05 28.61
C HIS A 94 -22.87 -28.74 27.56
N VAL A 95 -21.72 -29.43 27.60
CA VAL A 95 -20.58 -29.26 26.68
C VAL A 95 -20.65 -30.25 25.51
N VAL A 96 -21.76 -30.95 25.27
CA VAL A 96 -21.92 -31.80 24.08
C VAL A 96 -21.91 -30.92 22.82
N VAL A 97 -20.74 -30.80 22.19
CA VAL A 97 -20.55 -30.00 20.97
C VAL A 97 -20.86 -30.88 19.75
N ASN A 98 -21.75 -30.41 18.88
CA ASN A 98 -21.94 -31.00 17.56
C ASN A 98 -20.62 -30.95 16.78
N MET A 99 -20.06 -32.12 16.42
CA MET A 99 -18.75 -32.22 15.78
C MET A 99 -18.67 -31.48 14.43
N GLU A 100 -19.76 -31.48 13.65
CA GLU A 100 -19.81 -30.76 12.37
C GLU A 100 -19.77 -29.25 12.59
N GLN A 101 -20.56 -28.77 13.55
CA GLN A 101 -20.56 -27.36 13.93
C GLN A 101 -19.19 -26.93 14.46
N GLN A 102 -18.56 -27.76 15.29
CA GLN A 102 -17.21 -27.50 15.80
C GLN A 102 -16.19 -27.38 14.68
N ALA A 103 -16.20 -28.33 13.74
CA ALA A 103 -15.29 -28.32 12.60
C ALA A 103 -15.49 -27.08 11.71
N CYS A 104 -16.76 -26.70 11.45
CA CYS A 104 -17.10 -25.51 10.67
C CYS A 104 -16.60 -24.22 11.35
N GLU A 105 -16.85 -24.08 12.66
CA GLU A 105 -16.42 -22.91 13.41
C GLU A 105 -14.89 -22.83 13.55
N GLU A 106 -14.20 -23.97 13.66
CA GLU A 106 -12.73 -24.02 13.66
C GLU A 106 -12.15 -23.60 12.30
N ALA A 107 -12.73 -24.07 11.20
CA ALA A 107 -12.34 -23.62 9.85
C ALA A 107 -12.56 -22.11 9.67
N LYS A 108 -13.68 -21.58 10.18
CA LYS A 108 -13.98 -20.14 10.18
C LYS A 108 -12.95 -19.35 10.99
N ALA A 109 -12.59 -19.81 12.18
CA ALA A 109 -11.58 -19.18 13.02
C ALA A 109 -10.20 -19.19 12.34
N GLY A 110 -9.83 -20.30 11.71
CA GLY A 110 -8.62 -20.43 10.91
C GLY A 110 -8.56 -19.43 9.77
N LEU A 111 -9.62 -19.33 8.97
CA LEU A 111 -9.71 -18.35 7.88
C LEU A 111 -9.64 -16.91 8.39
N ALA A 112 -10.35 -16.59 9.48
CA ALA A 112 -10.32 -15.25 10.07
C ALA A 112 -8.91 -14.88 10.59
N ALA A 113 -8.22 -15.82 11.24
CA ALA A 113 -6.86 -15.65 11.72
C ALA A 113 -5.87 -15.43 10.57
N TYR A 114 -6.03 -16.19 9.47
CA TYR A 114 -5.24 -16.05 8.25
C TYR A 114 -5.44 -14.66 7.63
N TYR A 115 -6.67 -14.30 7.29
CA TYR A 115 -6.95 -13.03 6.59
C TYR A 115 -6.57 -11.80 7.40
N LYS A 116 -6.59 -11.89 8.73
CA LYS A 116 -6.10 -10.81 9.61
C LYS A 116 -4.60 -10.55 9.46
N VAL A 117 -3.81 -11.58 9.22
CA VAL A 117 -2.37 -11.45 8.94
C VAL A 117 -2.18 -10.97 7.51
N ASP A 118 -2.82 -11.68 6.58
CA ASP A 118 -2.69 -11.51 5.14
C ASP A 118 -3.01 -10.09 4.69
N MET A 119 -4.14 -9.54 5.15
CA MET A 119 -4.54 -8.17 4.84
C MET A 119 -3.51 -7.14 5.31
N LYS A 120 -2.87 -7.34 6.46
CA LYS A 120 -1.82 -6.43 6.95
C LYS A 120 -0.58 -6.52 6.07
N THR A 121 -0.17 -7.75 5.75
CA THR A 121 0.98 -8.00 4.87
C THR A 121 0.76 -7.43 3.47
N PHE A 122 -0.43 -7.60 2.89
CA PHE A 122 -0.79 -7.04 1.60
C PHE A 122 -0.71 -5.51 1.62
N VAL A 123 -1.30 -4.85 2.61
CA VAL A 123 -1.24 -3.38 2.73
C VAL A 123 0.20 -2.88 2.87
N ASP A 124 1.01 -3.52 3.72
CA ASP A 124 2.43 -3.18 3.86
C ASP A 124 3.20 -3.37 2.55
N ASN A 125 2.89 -4.44 1.81
CA ASN A 125 3.50 -4.73 0.52
C ASN A 125 3.10 -3.70 -0.54
N VAL A 126 1.84 -3.28 -0.61
CA VAL A 126 1.41 -2.19 -1.52
C VAL A 126 2.17 -0.91 -1.19
N CYS A 127 2.22 -0.51 0.08
CA CYS A 127 2.95 0.68 0.50
C CYS A 127 4.44 0.60 0.13
N ARG A 128 5.13 -0.48 0.52
CA ARG A 128 6.59 -0.58 0.33
C ARG A 128 7.00 -0.92 -1.11
N GLN A 129 6.29 -1.84 -1.74
CA GLN A 129 6.72 -2.44 -3.00
C GLN A 129 6.11 -1.76 -4.21
N VAL A 130 4.90 -1.20 -4.10
CA VAL A 130 4.26 -0.46 -5.19
C VAL A 130 4.58 1.03 -5.07
N ILE A 131 4.18 1.66 -3.97
CA ILE A 131 4.24 3.12 -3.84
C ILE A 131 5.67 3.60 -3.57
N GLU A 132 6.29 3.14 -2.49
CA GLU A 132 7.62 3.62 -2.09
C GLU A 132 8.68 3.28 -3.14
N ARG A 133 8.67 2.04 -3.65
CA ARG A 133 9.68 1.56 -4.60
C ARG A 133 9.57 2.23 -5.96
N HIS A 134 8.39 2.29 -6.56
CA HIS A 134 8.23 2.72 -7.95
C HIS A 134 7.86 4.18 -8.10
N ILE A 135 7.21 4.78 -7.09
CA ILE A 135 6.83 6.20 -7.12
C ILE A 135 7.82 7.01 -6.30
N VAL A 136 7.78 6.91 -4.97
CA VAL A 136 8.48 7.84 -4.06
C VAL A 136 10.00 7.83 -4.26
N ARG A 137 10.61 6.64 -4.37
CA ARG A 137 12.06 6.53 -4.54
C ARG A 137 12.51 7.09 -5.89
N ASN A 138 11.72 6.88 -6.94
CA ASN A 138 12.02 7.34 -8.29
C ASN A 138 11.75 8.84 -8.47
N LEU A 139 10.88 9.47 -7.66
CA LEU A 139 10.67 10.93 -7.69
C LEU A 139 11.97 11.72 -7.55
N ARG A 140 12.90 11.21 -6.73
CA ARG A 140 14.22 11.84 -6.49
C ARG A 140 15.16 11.75 -7.69
N HIS A 141 14.84 10.89 -8.63
CA HIS A 141 15.64 10.57 -9.82
C HIS A 141 14.93 10.99 -11.11
N LEU A 142 13.85 11.78 -11.03
CA LEU A 142 13.09 12.20 -12.22
C LEU A 142 13.85 13.21 -13.09
N PHE A 143 14.73 14.00 -12.48
CA PHE A 143 15.45 15.06 -13.17
C PHE A 143 16.77 15.33 -12.44
N THR A 144 17.79 14.55 -12.79
CA THR A 144 19.13 14.69 -12.23
C THR A 144 20.07 15.33 -13.26
N PRO A 145 21.21 15.92 -12.82
CA PRO A 145 22.23 16.42 -13.75
C PRO A 145 22.71 15.35 -14.74
N THR A 146 22.75 14.08 -14.30
CA THR A 146 23.11 12.94 -15.15
C THR A 146 22.08 12.72 -16.26
N ASP A 147 20.79 12.87 -15.97
CA ASP A 147 19.73 12.75 -16.98
C ASP A 147 19.83 13.88 -18.01
N VAL A 148 20.11 15.12 -17.55
CA VAL A 148 20.32 16.28 -18.44
C VAL A 148 21.53 16.07 -19.34
N LEU A 149 22.60 15.45 -18.83
CA LEU A 149 23.78 15.09 -19.64
C LEU A 149 23.49 13.97 -20.64
N ALA A 150 22.47 13.15 -20.40
CA ALA A 150 22.06 12.05 -21.27
C ALA A 150 21.01 12.46 -22.31
N PHE A 151 20.56 13.72 -22.32
CA PHE A 151 19.62 14.23 -23.32
C PHE A 151 20.18 14.09 -24.72
N SER A 152 19.32 13.66 -25.65
CA SER A 152 19.69 13.62 -27.05
C SER A 152 19.80 15.04 -27.63
N ASP A 153 20.49 15.19 -28.76
CA ASP A 153 20.60 16.48 -29.44
C ASP A 153 19.21 17.07 -29.76
N GLU A 154 18.22 16.22 -30.09
CA GLU A 154 16.84 16.65 -30.32
C GLU A 154 16.16 17.18 -29.04
N GLU A 155 16.40 16.54 -27.89
CA GLU A 155 15.87 17.00 -26.60
C GLU A 155 16.54 18.30 -26.14
N VAL A 156 17.85 18.42 -26.35
CA VAL A 156 18.59 19.65 -26.10
C VAL A 156 18.09 20.76 -27.01
N GLU A 157 17.90 20.50 -28.31
CA GLU A 157 17.36 21.48 -29.25
C GLU A 157 15.94 21.91 -28.86
N LEU A 158 15.08 20.96 -28.48
CA LEU A 158 13.73 21.26 -28.00
C LEU A 158 13.74 22.23 -26.79
N ILE A 159 14.68 22.05 -25.87
CA ILE A 159 14.79 22.84 -24.63
C ILE A 159 15.53 24.16 -24.85
N ALA A 160 16.59 24.15 -25.65
CA ALA A 160 17.47 25.29 -25.87
C ALA A 160 17.00 26.21 -27.00
N SER A 161 16.06 25.77 -27.83
CA SER A 161 15.58 26.58 -28.94
C SER A 161 14.79 27.79 -28.45
N GLU A 162 15.11 28.93 -29.06
CA GLU A 162 14.42 30.17 -28.80
C GLU A 162 13.10 30.19 -29.60
N PRO A 163 11.96 30.59 -29.00
CA PRO A 163 10.70 30.67 -29.73
C PRO A 163 10.81 31.67 -30.90
N ASN A 164 10.20 31.33 -32.03
CA ASN A 164 10.29 32.08 -33.30
C ASN A 164 10.06 33.60 -33.12
N SER A 165 9.08 33.99 -32.31
CA SER A 165 8.80 35.41 -32.03
C SER A 165 9.99 36.17 -31.43
N ARG A 166 10.79 35.52 -30.59
CA ARG A 166 12.01 36.13 -30.04
C ARG A 166 13.15 36.10 -31.06
N GLN A 167 13.27 35.05 -31.86
CA GLN A 167 14.24 35.01 -32.96
C GLN A 167 14.02 36.15 -33.95
N ASP A 168 12.77 36.40 -34.34
CA ASP A 168 12.39 37.46 -35.26
C ASP A 168 12.64 38.84 -34.65
N ARG A 169 12.24 39.03 -33.37
CA ARG A 169 12.54 40.27 -32.66
C ARG A 169 14.04 40.55 -32.55
N ARG A 170 14.86 39.52 -32.32
CA ARG A 170 16.32 39.65 -32.29
C ARG A 170 16.87 40.06 -33.65
N LYS A 171 16.34 39.52 -34.76
CA LYS A 171 16.73 39.92 -36.12
C LYS A 171 16.39 41.39 -36.36
N GLU A 172 15.18 41.84 -36.02
CA GLU A 172 14.77 43.24 -36.15
C GLU A 172 15.69 44.18 -35.36
N LEU A 173 15.98 43.84 -34.10
CA LEU A 173 16.83 44.66 -33.24
C LEU A 173 18.28 44.74 -33.75
N LYS A 174 18.83 43.66 -34.30
CA LYS A 174 20.17 43.67 -34.92
C LYS A 174 20.23 44.54 -36.17
N ILE A 175 19.15 44.55 -36.97
CA ILE A 175 19.07 45.44 -38.13
C ILE A 175 19.03 46.90 -37.66
N LEU A 176 18.22 47.21 -36.65
CA LEU A 176 18.13 48.55 -36.08
C LEU A 176 19.47 49.03 -35.49
N GLU A 177 20.14 48.17 -34.72
CA GLU A 177 21.47 48.42 -34.16
C GLU A 177 22.46 48.80 -35.27
N LYS A 178 22.55 47.98 -36.33
CA LYS A 178 23.44 48.23 -37.45
C LYS A 178 23.15 49.57 -38.14
N HIS A 179 21.87 49.88 -38.38
CA HIS A 179 21.47 51.16 -38.97
C HIS A 179 21.84 52.35 -38.08
N LEU A 180 21.68 52.23 -36.76
CA LEU A 180 22.06 53.27 -35.81
C LEU A 180 23.58 53.47 -35.76
N GLU A 181 24.36 52.39 -35.81
CA GLU A 181 25.83 52.46 -35.89
C GLU A 181 26.31 53.16 -37.16
N GLU A 182 25.73 52.80 -38.33
CA GLU A 182 26.02 53.43 -39.61
C GLU A 182 25.68 54.93 -39.57
N SER A 183 24.49 55.28 -39.07
CA SER A 183 24.06 56.68 -38.93
C SER A 183 24.97 57.49 -38.00
N LEU A 184 25.44 56.88 -36.90
CA LEU A 184 26.31 57.54 -35.93
C LEU A 184 27.73 57.72 -36.48
N PHE A 185 28.20 56.77 -37.31
CA PHE A 185 29.46 56.90 -38.04
C PHE A 185 29.40 58.06 -39.05
N GLU A 186 28.33 58.16 -39.84
CA GLU A 186 28.11 59.27 -40.77
C GLU A 186 28.03 60.64 -40.08
N LEU A 187 27.42 60.71 -38.88
CA LEU A 187 27.36 61.96 -38.09
C LEU A 187 28.71 62.37 -37.48
N ARG A 188 29.67 61.45 -37.37
CA ARG A 188 31.01 61.69 -36.81
C ARG A 188 32.09 61.95 -37.86
N SER A 189 31.84 61.60 -39.13
CA SER A 189 32.74 61.88 -40.27
C SER A 189 32.49 63.25 -40.86
#